data_AF-A0A7T5RFF9-F1
#
_entry.id   AF-A0A7T5RFF9-F1
#
_cell.length_a   1.000
_cell.length_b   1.000
_cell.length_c   1.000
_cell.angle_alpha   90.00
_cell.angle_beta   90.00
_cell.angle_gamma   90.00
#
_symmetry.space_group_name_H-M   'P 1'
#
loop_
_entity.id
_entity.type
_entity.pdbx_description
1 polymer ?
#
loop_
_entity_poly.entity_id
_entity_poly.type
_entity_poly.pdbx_seq_one_letter_code
_entity_poly.pdbx_strand_id
1 'polypeptide(L)'
;MFIVSHHLFKNGAVESLRGESAVTRVNVAWLREKSELEDLLNKTAGDIYLDYPSGRSKPPLPTISLDDVLELVPRYKQIKHFAVSNVETPLAIAAIKNRLPGNINLVPKIETKAGVEKLAEIIDSILATHIMFDKDDLYVNVLADNKLFEELVERARKTCREKGVKILELQGVVFAPRE
;
A
#
# COMPACT_ATOMS: atom_id res chain seq x y z
N MET A 1 9.12 9.47 1.95
CA MET A 1 9.05 8.56 0.81
C MET A 1 8.00 9.11 -0.14
N PHE A 2 8.36 9.35 -1.39
CA PHE A 2 7.43 9.73 -2.45
C PHE A 2 7.17 8.50 -3.33
N ILE A 3 5.91 8.21 -3.64
CA ILE A 3 5.50 6.97 -4.31
C ILE A 3 4.77 7.32 -5.60
N VAL A 4 5.20 6.71 -6.71
CA VAL A 4 4.64 6.97 -8.05
C VAL A 4 4.15 5.67 -8.67
N SER A 5 2.93 5.67 -9.20
CA SER A 5 2.35 4.50 -9.87
C SER A 5 3.18 4.09 -11.09
N HIS A 6 3.44 2.79 -11.25
CA HIS A 6 4.20 2.27 -12.39
C HIS A 6 3.58 2.62 -13.75
N HIS A 7 2.26 2.83 -13.81
CA HIS A 7 1.56 3.23 -15.03
C HIS A 7 1.97 4.60 -15.55
N LEU A 8 2.40 5.52 -14.67
CA LEU A 8 2.80 6.87 -15.08
C LEU A 8 4.16 6.89 -15.79
N PHE A 9 5.02 5.90 -15.52
CA PHE A 9 6.30 5.76 -16.21
C PHE A 9 6.14 5.26 -17.66
N LYS A 10 5.04 4.55 -17.98
CA LYS A 10 4.80 4.05 -19.35
C LYS A 10 4.70 5.15 -20.39
N ASN A 11 4.18 6.32 -19.99
CA ASN A 11 3.95 7.44 -20.89
C ASN A 11 5.14 8.42 -20.93
N GLY A 12 6.28 8.07 -20.31
CA GLY A 12 7.49 8.91 -20.24
C GLY A 12 7.37 10.20 -19.41
N ALA A 13 6.15 10.62 -19.05
CA ALA A 13 5.85 11.91 -18.42
C ALA A 13 6.56 12.13 -17.08
N VAL A 14 6.91 11.06 -16.36
CA VAL A 14 7.58 11.10 -15.05
C VAL A 14 8.84 10.24 -14.99
N GLU A 15 9.42 9.85 -16.12
CA GLU A 15 10.58 8.95 -16.14
C GLU A 15 11.78 9.52 -15.37
N SER A 16 11.94 10.85 -15.39
CA SER A 16 12.97 11.55 -14.60
C SER A 16 12.82 11.41 -13.08
N LEU A 17 11.64 10.99 -12.57
CA LEU A 17 11.44 10.73 -11.14
C LEU A 17 11.95 9.35 -10.69
N ARG A 18 12.19 8.43 -11.63
CA ARG A 18 12.59 7.05 -11.33
C ARG A 18 14.00 7.02 -10.73
N GLY A 19 14.18 6.27 -9.64
CA GLY A 19 15.50 5.89 -9.12
C GLY A 19 16.23 6.92 -8.25
N GLU A 20 15.87 8.20 -8.30
CA GLU A 20 16.54 9.23 -7.47
C GLU A 20 15.63 9.89 -6.42
N SER A 21 14.33 10.02 -6.69
CA SER A 21 13.40 10.78 -5.82
C SER A 21 12.08 10.06 -5.53
N ALA A 22 11.75 8.98 -6.23
CA ALA A 22 10.48 8.26 -6.09
C ALA A 22 10.67 6.74 -6.02
N VAL A 23 9.83 6.11 -5.20
CA VAL A 23 9.66 4.66 -5.13
C VAL A 23 8.56 4.25 -6.11
N THR A 24 8.80 3.22 -6.92
CA THR A 24 7.82 2.74 -7.91
C THR A 24 6.75 1.91 -7.22
N ARG A 25 5.47 2.32 -7.30
CA ARG A 25 4.33 1.53 -6.85
C ARG A 25 3.83 0.57 -7.92
N VAL A 26 3.93 -0.71 -7.60
CA VAL A 26 3.32 -1.80 -8.36
C VAL A 26 2.05 -2.22 -7.62
N ASN A 27 0.88 -1.91 -8.17
CA ASN A 27 -0.40 -2.32 -7.61
C ASN A 27 -0.84 -3.64 -8.26
N VAL A 28 -0.86 -4.71 -7.48
CA VAL A 28 -1.13 -6.08 -7.94
C VAL A 28 -2.55 -6.24 -8.48
N ALA A 29 -3.50 -5.39 -8.08
CA ALA A 29 -4.89 -5.43 -8.57
C ALA A 29 -4.99 -5.31 -10.10
N TRP A 30 -4.01 -4.63 -10.72
CA TRP A 30 -3.99 -4.36 -12.17
C TRP A 30 -3.35 -5.47 -13.01
N LEU A 31 -2.83 -6.51 -12.36
CA LEU A 31 -2.15 -7.62 -13.01
C LEU A 31 -3.06 -8.85 -13.00
N ARG A 32 -3.12 -9.55 -14.13
CA ARG A 32 -4.00 -10.71 -14.33
C ARG A 32 -3.32 -12.02 -14.00
N GLU A 33 -2.01 -12.10 -14.19
CA GLU A 33 -1.26 -13.35 -14.02
C GLU A 33 0.07 -13.12 -13.29
N LYS A 34 0.57 -14.18 -12.64
CA LYS A 34 1.87 -14.17 -11.94
C LYS A 34 3.02 -13.77 -12.87
N SER A 35 2.99 -14.24 -14.12
CA SER A 35 3.94 -13.91 -15.18
C SER A 35 4.01 -12.40 -15.44
N GLU A 36 2.88 -11.70 -15.50
CA GLU A 36 2.83 -10.24 -15.69
C GLU A 36 3.48 -9.50 -14.51
N LEU A 37 3.30 -9.99 -13.28
CA LEU A 37 3.96 -9.44 -12.11
C LEU A 37 5.48 -9.64 -12.19
N GLU A 38 5.95 -10.85 -12.49
CA GLU A 38 7.38 -11.13 -12.64
C GLU A 38 8.02 -10.27 -13.74
N ASP A 39 7.37 -10.16 -14.91
CA ASP A 39 7.82 -9.32 -16.02
C ASP A 39 7.93 -7.85 -15.62
N LEU A 40 6.94 -7.32 -14.90
CA LEU A 40 6.95 -5.94 -14.43
C LEU A 40 8.04 -5.71 -13.39
N LEU A 41 8.23 -6.64 -12.44
CA LEU A 41 9.27 -6.55 -11.42
C LEU A 41 10.67 -6.58 -12.08
N ASN A 42 10.90 -7.46 -13.05
CA ASN A 42 12.16 -7.57 -13.80
C ASN A 42 12.52 -6.28 -14.56
N LYS A 43 11.51 -5.60 -15.12
CA LYS A 43 11.70 -4.36 -15.90
C LYS A 43 11.75 -3.10 -15.02
N THR A 44 11.36 -3.20 -13.75
CA THR A 44 11.30 -2.05 -12.85
C THR A 44 12.66 -1.81 -12.21
N ALA A 45 13.32 -0.71 -12.62
CA ALA A 45 14.51 -0.21 -11.96
C ALA A 45 14.17 0.61 -10.70
N GLY A 46 15.08 0.60 -9.73
CA GLY A 46 14.95 1.31 -8.45
C GLY A 46 14.05 0.60 -7.43
N ASP A 47 13.85 1.22 -6.28
CA ASP A 47 13.05 0.64 -5.19
C ASP A 47 11.56 0.49 -5.56
N ILE A 48 10.98 -0.63 -5.11
CA ILE A 48 9.60 -1.00 -5.35
C ILE A 48 8.80 -0.96 -4.05
N TYR A 49 7.62 -0.34 -4.16
CA TYR A 49 6.51 -0.42 -3.24
C TYR A 49 5.46 -1.35 -3.84
N LEU A 50 5.44 -2.61 -3.40
CA LEU A 50 4.50 -3.61 -3.89
C LEU A 50 3.20 -3.53 -3.09
N ASP A 51 2.08 -3.30 -3.76
CA ASP A 51 0.79 -3.01 -3.15
C ASP A 51 -0.22 -4.12 -3.45
N TYR A 52 -0.53 -4.91 -2.42
CA TYR A 52 -1.42 -6.05 -2.51
C TYR A 52 -2.86 -5.70 -2.05
N PRO A 53 -3.86 -5.85 -2.93
CA PRO A 53 -5.24 -5.41 -2.70
C PRO A 53 -6.09 -6.45 -1.92
N SER A 54 -5.70 -6.80 -0.70
CA SER A 54 -6.48 -7.71 0.15
C SER A 54 -7.91 -7.21 0.39
N GLY A 55 -8.92 -8.08 0.36
CA GLY A 55 -10.32 -7.72 0.65
C GLY A 55 -11.00 -6.81 -0.38
N ARG A 56 -10.39 -6.60 -1.56
CA ARG A 56 -10.89 -5.68 -2.58
C ARG A 56 -12.22 -6.14 -3.19
N SER A 57 -13.21 -5.25 -3.17
CA SER A 57 -14.52 -5.43 -3.82
C SER A 57 -14.67 -4.65 -5.13
N LYS A 58 -13.91 -3.56 -5.30
CA LYS A 58 -13.96 -2.71 -6.50
C LYS A 58 -13.08 -3.28 -7.62
N PRO A 59 -13.51 -3.26 -8.89
CA PRO A 59 -12.65 -3.63 -10.01
C PRO A 59 -11.36 -2.78 -10.08
N PRO A 60 -10.27 -3.30 -10.69
CA PRO A 60 -10.09 -4.70 -11.05
C PRO A 60 -9.99 -5.59 -9.78
N LEU A 61 -10.54 -6.80 -9.86
CA LEU A 61 -10.42 -7.80 -8.79
C LEU A 61 -9.07 -8.51 -8.89
N PRO A 62 -8.36 -8.74 -7.77
CA PRO A 62 -7.10 -9.45 -7.79
C PRO A 62 -7.30 -10.90 -8.22
N THR A 63 -6.44 -11.35 -9.13
CA THR A 63 -6.40 -12.75 -9.61
C THR A 63 -5.21 -13.51 -9.05
N ILE A 64 -4.12 -12.79 -8.71
CA ILE A 64 -2.92 -13.34 -8.10
C ILE A 64 -3.15 -13.46 -6.58
N SER A 65 -2.93 -14.65 -6.03
CA SER A 65 -3.14 -14.90 -4.60
C SER A 65 -2.08 -14.21 -3.74
N LEU A 66 -2.41 -13.95 -2.46
CA LEU A 66 -1.42 -13.43 -1.50
C LEU A 66 -0.24 -14.39 -1.36
N ASP A 67 -0.50 -15.69 -1.37
CA ASP A 67 0.53 -16.73 -1.26
C ASP A 67 1.53 -16.65 -2.40
N ASP A 68 1.03 -16.57 -3.64
CA ASP A 68 1.87 -16.40 -4.83
C ASP A 68 2.75 -15.16 -4.74
N VAL A 69 2.19 -14.04 -4.28
CA VAL A 69 2.93 -12.80 -4.15
C VAL A 69 4.00 -12.92 -3.06
N LEU A 70 3.66 -13.47 -1.90
CA LEU A 70 4.61 -13.65 -0.79
C LEU A 70 5.76 -14.59 -1.15
N GLU A 71 5.52 -15.63 -1.95
CA GLU A 71 6.56 -16.51 -2.49
C GLU A 71 7.52 -15.81 -3.47
N LEU A 72 7.02 -14.79 -4.18
CA LEU A 72 7.82 -14.02 -5.13
C LEU A 72 8.68 -12.95 -4.46
N VAL A 73 8.18 -12.30 -3.40
CA VAL A 73 8.86 -11.15 -2.75
C VAL A 73 10.35 -11.39 -2.48
N PRO A 74 10.79 -12.54 -1.91
CA PRO A 74 12.20 -12.78 -1.60
C PRO A 74 13.13 -12.82 -2.83
N ARG A 75 12.58 -13.05 -4.04
CA ARG A 75 13.35 -13.17 -5.29
C ARG A 75 13.79 -11.82 -5.86
N TYR A 76 13.14 -10.72 -5.43
CA TYR A 76 13.33 -9.38 -6.00
C TYR A 76 13.86 -8.41 -4.95
N LYS A 77 15.18 -8.19 -4.95
CA LYS A 77 15.86 -7.31 -3.98
C LYS A 77 15.41 -5.85 -4.03
N GLN A 78 14.82 -5.43 -5.16
CA GLN A 78 14.31 -4.06 -5.29
C GLN A 78 12.99 -3.83 -4.53
N ILE A 79 12.26 -4.88 -4.14
CA ILE A 79 11.09 -4.72 -3.26
C ILE A 79 11.59 -4.30 -1.89
N LYS A 80 11.26 -3.07 -1.47
CA LYS A 80 11.61 -2.52 -0.14
C LYS A 80 10.40 -2.35 0.75
N HIS A 81 9.22 -2.21 0.15
CA HIS A 81 7.96 -2.01 0.85
C HIS A 81 6.91 -2.97 0.31
N PHE A 82 6.14 -3.56 1.22
CA PHE A 82 5.00 -4.41 0.92
C PHE A 82 3.77 -3.86 1.61
N ALA A 83 2.77 -3.42 0.85
CA ALA A 83 1.54 -2.86 1.38
C ALA A 83 0.38 -3.84 1.25
N VAL A 84 -0.51 -3.82 2.24
CA VAL A 84 -1.68 -4.70 2.29
C VAL A 84 -2.92 -3.87 2.60
N SER A 85 -3.92 -3.96 1.73
CA SER A 85 -5.27 -3.37 1.91
C SER A 85 -6.04 -3.99 3.09
N ASN A 86 -7.08 -3.27 3.54
CA ASN A 86 -8.11 -3.69 4.49
C ASN A 86 -7.55 -4.26 5.79
N VAL A 87 -6.52 -3.61 6.35
CA VAL A 87 -5.92 -4.06 7.61
C VAL A 87 -6.76 -3.58 8.78
N GLU A 88 -7.49 -4.52 9.39
CA GLU A 88 -8.37 -4.24 10.53
C GLU A 88 -7.95 -4.92 11.83
N THR A 89 -6.98 -5.85 11.80
CA THR A 89 -6.58 -6.58 13.00
C THR A 89 -5.06 -6.77 13.08
N PRO A 90 -4.49 -6.71 14.31
CA PRO A 90 -3.07 -6.99 14.54
C PRO A 90 -2.65 -8.40 14.13
N LEU A 91 -3.54 -9.38 14.35
CA LEU A 91 -3.27 -10.79 14.07
C LEU A 91 -3.10 -11.05 12.57
N ALA A 92 -4.02 -10.51 11.75
CA ALA A 92 -3.97 -10.71 10.31
C ALA A 92 -2.68 -10.14 9.70
N ILE A 93 -2.26 -8.94 10.10
CA ILE A 93 -1.05 -8.31 9.57
C ILE A 93 0.23 -8.96 10.11
N ALA A 94 0.23 -9.44 11.37
CA ALA A 94 1.36 -10.18 11.93
C ALA A 94 1.61 -11.51 11.21
N ALA A 95 0.53 -12.21 10.78
CA ALA A 95 0.65 -13.43 9.98
C ALA A 95 1.38 -13.16 8.64
N ILE A 96 1.14 -12.01 8.02
CA ILE A 96 1.85 -11.59 6.79
C ILE A 96 3.30 -11.24 7.10
N LYS A 97 3.57 -10.50 8.19
CA LYS A 97 4.93 -10.15 8.60
C LYS A 97 5.83 -11.38 8.76
N ASN A 98 5.31 -12.46 9.37
CA ASN A 98 6.08 -13.68 9.61
C ASN A 98 6.48 -14.42 8.33
N ARG A 99 5.86 -14.11 7.19
CA ARG A 99 6.16 -14.71 5.89
C ARG A 99 7.04 -13.83 5.02
N LEU A 100 7.21 -12.57 5.38
CA LEU A 100 8.06 -11.64 4.64
C LEU A 100 9.51 -11.71 5.12
N PRO A 101 10.50 -11.52 4.22
CA PRO A 101 11.88 -11.31 4.62
C PRO A 101 12.01 -10.10 5.57
N GLY A 102 12.87 -10.20 6.58
CA GLY A 102 13.01 -9.16 7.62
C GLY A 102 13.51 -7.79 7.11
N ASN A 103 14.04 -7.72 5.89
CA ASN A 103 14.46 -6.48 5.24
C ASN A 103 13.32 -5.76 4.47
N ILE A 104 12.10 -6.32 4.45
CA ILE A 104 10.94 -5.72 3.81
C ILE A 104 10.14 -4.91 4.83
N ASN A 105 9.88 -3.65 4.51
CA ASN A 105 8.99 -2.81 5.31
C ASN A 105 7.53 -3.15 4.98
N LEU A 106 6.83 -3.82 5.90
CA LEU A 106 5.39 -4.04 5.80
C LEU A 106 4.64 -2.75 6.13
N VAL A 107 3.77 -2.32 5.21
CA VAL A 107 2.98 -1.08 5.30
C VAL A 107 1.49 -1.43 5.37
N PRO A 108 0.84 -1.35 6.53
CA PRO A 108 -0.59 -1.59 6.61
C PRO A 108 -1.32 -0.42 5.95
N LYS A 109 -2.27 -0.75 5.07
CA LYS A 109 -3.15 0.24 4.47
C LYS A 109 -4.44 0.31 5.29
N ILE A 110 -4.69 1.48 5.86
CA ILE A 110 -5.79 1.76 6.76
C ILE A 110 -6.88 2.46 5.98
N GLU A 111 -8.05 1.82 5.91
CA GLU A 111 -9.14 2.25 5.02
C GLU A 111 -10.54 2.05 5.61
N THR A 112 -10.62 1.65 6.89
CA THR A 112 -11.88 1.41 7.60
C THR A 112 -11.85 1.96 9.02
N LYS A 113 -13.03 2.20 9.60
CA LYS A 113 -13.20 2.57 11.01
C LYS A 113 -12.53 1.56 11.94
N ALA A 114 -12.71 0.26 11.67
CA ALA A 114 -12.10 -0.80 12.47
C ALA A 114 -10.57 -0.76 12.44
N GLY A 115 -9.97 -0.48 11.26
CA GLY A 115 -8.54 -0.28 11.12
C GLY A 115 -8.02 0.94 11.90
N VAL A 116 -8.75 2.07 11.86
CA VAL A 116 -8.38 3.27 12.65
C VAL A 116 -8.49 3.01 14.15
N GLU A 117 -9.53 2.31 14.60
CA GLU A 117 -9.76 2.02 16.02
C GLU A 117 -8.64 1.17 16.64
N LYS A 118 -8.10 0.21 15.86
CA LYS A 118 -7.03 -0.71 16.25
C LYS A 118 -5.64 -0.30 15.76
N LEU A 119 -5.49 0.91 15.23
CA LEU A 119 -4.28 1.36 14.56
C LEU A 119 -3.02 1.23 15.43
N ALA A 120 -3.10 1.58 16.71
CA ALA A 120 -1.97 1.47 17.63
C ALA A 120 -1.49 0.02 17.77
N GLU A 121 -2.42 -0.93 17.91
CA GLU A 121 -2.11 -2.36 18.03
C GLU A 121 -1.57 -2.94 16.72
N ILE A 122 -2.10 -2.49 15.58
CA ILE A 122 -1.60 -2.85 14.24
C ILE A 122 -0.15 -2.36 14.07
N ILE A 123 0.14 -1.13 14.47
CA ILE A 123 1.50 -0.57 14.41
C ILE A 123 2.45 -1.41 15.28
N ASP A 124 2.06 -1.68 16.52
CA ASP A 124 2.90 -2.38 17.48
C ASP A 124 3.17 -3.83 17.07
N SER A 125 2.17 -4.54 16.51
CA SER A 125 2.32 -5.95 16.14
C SER A 125 3.37 -6.19 15.05
N ILE A 126 3.56 -5.20 14.16
CA ILE A 126 4.52 -5.28 13.07
C ILE A 126 5.66 -4.29 13.18
N LEU A 127 5.74 -3.50 14.25
CA LEU A 127 6.70 -2.40 14.41
C LEU A 127 6.73 -1.51 13.16
N ALA A 128 5.53 -1.13 12.69
CA ALA A 128 5.38 -0.40 11.43
C ALA A 128 6.12 0.95 11.50
N THR A 129 6.87 1.28 10.45
CA THR A 129 7.50 2.60 10.31
C THR A 129 6.64 3.56 9.48
N HIS A 130 5.75 3.00 8.66
CA HIS A 130 4.83 3.72 7.80
C HIS A 130 3.46 3.06 7.82
N ILE A 131 2.41 3.86 7.63
CA ILE A 131 1.10 3.38 7.17
C ILE A 131 0.75 4.04 5.84
N MET A 132 -0.14 3.42 5.07
CA MET A 132 -0.82 4.09 3.96
C MET A 132 -2.25 4.38 4.37
N PHE A 133 -2.66 5.65 4.33
CA PHE A 133 -3.98 6.06 4.79
C PHE A 133 -4.89 6.37 3.61
N ASP A 134 -5.84 5.48 3.35
CA ASP A 134 -6.79 5.62 2.25
C ASP A 134 -8.08 6.25 2.76
N LYS A 135 -8.10 7.58 2.68
CA LYS A 135 -9.21 8.39 3.17
C LYS A 135 -10.46 8.23 2.32
N ASP A 136 -10.33 7.91 1.03
CA ASP A 136 -11.47 7.76 0.14
C ASP A 136 -12.26 6.49 0.48
N ASP A 137 -11.56 5.38 0.71
CA ASP A 137 -12.20 4.14 1.17
C ASP A 137 -12.72 4.26 2.62
N LEU A 138 -12.03 5.00 3.50
CA LEU A 138 -12.54 5.31 4.83
C LEU A 138 -13.85 6.11 4.79
N TYR A 139 -13.94 7.12 3.93
CA TYR A 139 -15.13 7.95 3.79
C TYR A 139 -16.35 7.12 3.34
N VAL A 140 -16.14 6.18 2.41
CA VAL A 140 -17.16 5.22 2.00
C VAL A 140 -17.50 4.26 3.15
N ASN A 141 -16.50 3.78 3.90
CA ASN A 141 -16.70 2.86 5.02
C ASN A 141 -17.58 3.45 6.13
N VAL A 142 -17.49 4.76 6.38
CA VAL A 142 -18.34 5.47 7.34
C VAL A 142 -19.63 6.02 6.74
N LEU A 143 -20.04 5.51 5.57
CA LEU A 143 -21.29 5.88 4.89
C LEU A 143 -21.41 7.39 4.62
N ALA A 144 -20.30 8.04 4.28
CA ALA A 144 -20.23 9.48 4.04
C ALA A 144 -20.64 10.35 5.25
N ASP A 145 -20.51 9.84 6.48
CA ASP A 145 -20.62 10.66 7.68
C ASP A 145 -19.38 11.55 7.82
N ASN A 146 -19.54 12.83 7.45
CA ASN A 146 -18.47 13.83 7.50
C ASN A 146 -17.85 13.99 8.88
N LYS A 147 -18.68 14.00 9.94
CA LYS A 147 -18.20 14.26 11.30
C LYS A 147 -17.37 13.08 11.78
N LEU A 148 -17.90 11.87 11.62
CA LEU A 148 -17.18 10.65 11.99
C LEU A 148 -15.89 10.48 11.16
N PHE A 149 -15.93 10.82 9.87
CA PHE A 149 -14.75 10.81 9.01
C PHE A 149 -13.64 11.73 9.53
N GLU A 150 -13.96 12.99 9.83
CA GLU A 150 -12.98 13.95 10.37
C GLU A 150 -12.40 13.49 11.72
N GLU A 151 -13.25 12.98 12.61
CA GLU A 151 -12.82 12.42 13.90
C GLU A 151 -11.84 11.25 13.73
N LEU A 152 -12.12 10.33 12.79
CA LEU A 152 -11.25 9.18 12.52
C LEU A 152 -9.93 9.60 11.84
N VAL A 153 -9.95 10.58 10.94
CA VAL A 153 -8.74 11.13 10.32
C VAL A 153 -7.82 11.73 11.38
N GLU A 154 -8.35 12.55 12.28
CA GLU A 154 -7.56 13.15 13.35
C GLU A 154 -7.08 12.12 14.37
N ARG A 155 -7.89 11.12 14.68
CA ARG A 155 -7.48 9.98 15.52
C ARG A 155 -6.32 9.20 14.90
N ALA A 156 -6.39 8.88 13.61
CA ALA A 156 -5.33 8.15 12.91
C ALA A 156 -4.02 8.95 12.91
N ARG A 157 -4.10 10.25 12.62
CA ARG A 157 -2.95 11.16 12.64
C ARG A 157 -2.33 11.30 14.01
N LYS A 158 -3.15 11.47 15.05
CA LYS A 158 -2.71 11.53 16.45
C LYS A 158 -1.97 10.24 16.84
N THR A 159 -2.58 9.09 16.57
CA THR A 159 -1.98 7.78 16.87
C THR A 159 -0.62 7.61 16.19
N CYS A 160 -0.51 7.96 14.90
CA CYS A 160 0.76 7.87 14.18
C CYS A 160 1.82 8.82 14.75
N ARG A 161 1.45 10.07 15.12
CA ARG A 161 2.37 11.00 15.78
C ARG A 161 2.89 10.45 17.11
N GLU A 162 2.00 9.93 17.95
CA GLU A 162 2.36 9.34 19.26
C GLU A 162 3.25 8.10 19.11
N LYS A 163 3.05 7.30 18.06
CA LYS A 163 3.85 6.12 17.75
C LYS A 163 5.11 6.41 16.93
N GLY A 164 5.35 7.65 16.51
CA GLY A 164 6.48 8.01 15.64
C GLY A 164 6.40 7.41 14.22
N VAL A 165 5.20 7.09 13.75
CA VAL A 165 4.94 6.44 12.45
C VAL A 165 4.63 7.50 11.39
N LYS A 166 5.19 7.32 10.19
CA LYS A 166 4.94 8.20 9.05
C LYS A 166 3.66 7.78 8.31
N ILE A 167 2.87 8.76 7.88
CA ILE A 167 1.64 8.53 7.12
C ILE A 167 1.90 8.82 5.65
N LEU A 168 1.58 7.85 4.79
CA LEU A 168 1.53 8.03 3.34
C LEU A 168 0.09 8.38 2.97
N GLU A 169 -0.14 9.61 2.55
CA GLU A 169 -1.44 10.09 2.06
C GLU A 169 -1.35 10.42 0.57
N LEU A 170 -2.48 10.30 -0.15
CA LEU A 170 -2.61 10.80 -1.52
C LEU A 170 -2.42 12.33 -1.53
N GLN A 171 -1.54 12.82 -2.40
CA GLN A 171 -1.28 14.25 -2.61
C GLN A 171 -1.70 14.63 -4.03
N GLY A 172 -3.02 14.63 -4.29
CA GLY A 172 -3.60 14.91 -5.61
C GLY A 172 -3.60 13.72 -6.56
N VAL A 173 -3.96 13.97 -7.82
CA VAL A 173 -4.04 12.96 -8.89
C VAL A 173 -3.45 13.51 -10.19
N VAL A 174 -2.93 12.61 -11.02
CA VAL A 174 -2.42 12.95 -12.36
C VAL A 174 -3.45 12.49 -13.39
N PHE A 175 -3.87 13.42 -14.26
CA PHE A 175 -4.66 13.12 -15.46
C PHE A 175 -3.72 13.12 -16.67
N ALA A 176 -3.84 12.10 -17.52
CA ALA A 176 -3.08 11.99 -18.76
C ALA A 176 -4.02 11.56 -19.90
N PRO A 177 -3.74 11.94 -21.16
CA PRO A 177 -4.47 11.41 -22.31
C PRO A 177 -4.42 9.88 -22.34
N ARG A 178 -5.51 9.26 -22.81
CA ARG A 178 -5.53 7.84 -23.12
C ARG A 178 -4.98 7.65 -24.53
N GLU A 179 -3.89 6.91 -24.66
CA GLU A 179 -3.38 6.41 -25.94
C GLU A 179 -4.21 5.22 -26.44
#